data_AF-A0A9X2KPW1-F1
#
_entry.id   AF-A0A9X2KPW1-F1
#
_cell.length_a   1.000
_cell.length_b   1.000
_cell.length_c   1.000
_cell.angle_alpha   90.00
_cell.angle_beta   90.00
_cell.angle_gamma   90.00
#
_symmetry.space_group_name_H-M   'P 1'
#
loop_
_entity.id
_entity.type
_entity.pdbx_description
1 polymer ?
#
loop_
_entity_poly.entity_id
_entity_poly.type
_entity_poly.pdbx_seq_one_letter_code
_entity_poly.pdbx_strand_id
1 'polypeptide(L)'
;MRSGVAGVAMAAVLLAGCGERDYGDLPRDERTRAILCMRAGVLALGNTAQGGTAEAKQRLADKVRQLGEVTRLQELVPGAKDDMLAALGGEKAVTEAVQAVWLTPLNQCFAAYDIAAEPVPSLPAAPYERATTCAAAVAIDAARGKAIDPGSAVVYDPQGFYFAWKAAHDARKPPLDAANAAVDAMKPLVRNGAAQIFAAACRKEDAKATTAMPRPLPADPVVAGVICSSTLGALRHGGLAVGAGDTAAARSYAAGAQRVAVALGRLSVDAAAVTAAYTPAAAYVAATGNAAAVADACLKRFPG
;
A
#
# COMPACT_ATOMS: atom_id res chain seq x y z
N MET A 1 -35.19 -7.88 -75.38
CA MET A 1 -33.80 -7.79 -74.87
C MET A 1 -33.86 -7.98 -73.37
N ARG A 2 -33.54 -9.19 -72.89
CA ARG A 2 -32.26 -9.55 -72.22
C ARG A 2 -32.20 -8.95 -70.80
N SER A 3 -32.55 -9.76 -69.79
CA SER A 3 -31.62 -10.35 -68.79
C SER A 3 -31.69 -9.52 -67.49
N GLY A 4 -31.92 -10.02 -66.27
CA GLY A 4 -31.72 -11.34 -65.69
C GLY A 4 -30.64 -11.24 -64.60
N VAL A 5 -30.99 -11.66 -63.37
CA VAL A 5 -30.07 -12.09 -62.27
C VAL A 5 -29.33 -10.90 -61.58
N ALA A 6 -29.09 -10.80 -60.27
CA ALA A 6 -28.93 -11.76 -59.19
C ALA A 6 -29.28 -11.11 -57.83
N GLY A 7 -29.79 -11.91 -56.89
CA GLY A 7 -29.77 -11.55 -55.48
C GLY A 7 -28.34 -11.52 -54.92
N VAL A 8 -28.14 -10.70 -53.90
CA VAL A 8 -27.09 -10.92 -52.90
C VAL A 8 -27.79 -10.88 -51.55
N ALA A 9 -28.01 -12.08 -51.00
CA ALA A 9 -28.28 -12.26 -49.60
C ALA A 9 -27.05 -11.76 -48.83
N MET A 10 -27.20 -10.69 -48.06
CA MET A 10 -26.19 -10.26 -47.09
C MET A 10 -26.35 -11.14 -45.83
N ALA A 11 -25.86 -12.37 -45.95
CA ALA A 11 -25.47 -13.16 -44.80
C ALA A 11 -24.07 -12.71 -44.34
N ALA A 12 -23.84 -12.83 -43.03
CA ALA A 12 -22.56 -12.71 -42.32
C ALA A 12 -22.14 -11.31 -41.84
N VAL A 13 -22.74 -10.88 -40.72
CA VAL A 13 -21.95 -10.35 -39.59
C VAL A 13 -22.26 -11.19 -38.35
N LEU A 14 -21.80 -12.44 -38.38
CA LEU A 14 -21.56 -13.25 -37.18
C LEU A 14 -20.07 -13.57 -37.13
N LEU A 15 -19.25 -12.52 -37.11
CA LEU A 15 -17.94 -12.59 -36.47
C LEU A 15 -18.14 -12.05 -35.05
N ALA A 16 -18.94 -12.76 -34.26
CA ALA A 16 -18.76 -12.76 -32.82
C ALA A 16 -17.40 -13.42 -32.60
N GLY A 17 -16.35 -12.62 -32.68
CA GLY A 17 -15.02 -13.07 -32.37
C GLY A 17 -15.06 -13.75 -31.02
N CYS A 18 -14.41 -14.91 -30.93
CA CYS A 18 -13.94 -15.49 -29.67
C CYS A 18 -12.94 -14.50 -29.05
N GLY A 19 -13.42 -13.31 -28.67
CA GLY A 19 -12.67 -12.33 -27.91
C GLY A 19 -12.44 -12.96 -26.56
N GLU A 20 -11.21 -13.40 -26.33
CA GLU A 20 -10.77 -13.82 -25.01
C GLU A 20 -11.11 -12.69 -24.05
N ARG A 21 -11.89 -13.00 -23.01
CA ARG A 21 -12.30 -12.02 -21.99
C ARG A 21 -11.05 -11.32 -21.46
N ASP A 22 -11.08 -9.99 -21.41
CA ASP A 22 -9.95 -9.23 -20.88
C ASP A 22 -9.91 -9.34 -19.36
N TYR A 23 -8.90 -10.03 -18.85
CA TYR A 23 -8.66 -10.22 -17.43
C TYR A 23 -7.67 -9.18 -16.87
N GLY A 24 -7.16 -8.26 -17.68
CA GLY A 24 -6.17 -7.25 -17.27
C GLY A 24 -4.94 -7.90 -16.62
N ASP A 25 -4.63 -7.46 -15.40
CA ASP A 25 -3.52 -7.94 -14.57
C ASP A 25 -3.84 -9.23 -13.79
N LEU A 26 -5.06 -9.75 -13.88
CA LEU A 26 -5.42 -10.98 -13.19
C LEU A 26 -4.70 -12.20 -13.81
N PRO A 27 -4.48 -13.28 -13.03
CA PRO A 27 -3.92 -14.51 -13.55
C PRO A 27 -4.68 -15.02 -14.79
N ARG A 28 -3.95 -15.46 -15.81
CA ARG A 28 -4.53 -16.03 -17.04
C ARG A 28 -5.09 -17.43 -16.81
N ASP A 29 -4.45 -18.21 -15.95
CA ASP A 29 -4.94 -19.52 -15.52
C ASP A 29 -6.28 -19.39 -14.77
N GLU A 30 -7.31 -20.11 -15.25
CA GLU A 30 -8.68 -20.00 -14.76
C GLU A 30 -8.79 -20.35 -13.28
N ARG A 31 -8.14 -21.44 -12.86
CA ARG A 31 -8.16 -21.90 -11.47
C ARG A 31 -7.47 -20.89 -10.54
N THR A 32 -6.28 -20.43 -10.91
CA THR A 32 -5.51 -19.45 -10.13
C THR A 32 -6.27 -18.14 -10.01
N ARG A 33 -6.92 -17.68 -11.08
CA ARG A 33 -7.76 -16.48 -11.09
C ARG A 33 -8.98 -16.65 -10.18
N ALA A 34 -9.71 -17.75 -10.30
CA ALA A 34 -10.87 -18.05 -9.45
C ALA A 34 -10.47 -18.04 -7.96
N ILE A 35 -9.34 -18.68 -7.60
CA ILE A 35 -8.82 -18.68 -6.23
C ILE A 35 -8.50 -17.26 -5.75
N LEU A 36 -7.78 -16.46 -6.56
CA LEU A 36 -7.47 -15.07 -6.20
C LEU A 36 -8.73 -14.23 -5.97
N CYS A 37 -9.67 -14.28 -6.92
CA CYS A 37 -10.92 -13.55 -6.85
C CYS A 37 -11.74 -13.92 -5.61
N MET A 38 -11.80 -15.22 -5.30
CA MET A 38 -12.55 -15.70 -4.15
C MET A 38 -11.86 -15.43 -2.82
N ARG A 39 -10.52 -15.45 -2.75
CA ARG A 39 -9.79 -14.96 -1.58
C ARG A 39 -10.06 -13.48 -1.31
N ALA A 40 -10.05 -12.64 -2.36
CA ALA A 40 -10.40 -11.22 -2.24
C ALA A 40 -11.84 -11.03 -1.73
N GLY A 41 -12.80 -11.78 -2.28
CA GLY A 41 -14.20 -11.75 -1.85
C GLY A 41 -14.41 -12.19 -0.40
N VAL A 42 -13.79 -13.30 0.02
CA VAL A 42 -13.86 -13.80 1.41
C VAL A 42 -13.28 -12.79 2.38
N LEU A 43 -12.13 -12.17 2.05
CA LEU A 43 -11.55 -11.16 2.93
C LEU A 43 -12.42 -9.90 3.02
N ALA A 44 -13.04 -9.48 1.91
CA ALA A 44 -13.98 -8.36 1.90
C ALA A 44 -15.22 -8.64 2.78
N LEU A 45 -15.76 -9.86 2.73
CA LEU A 45 -16.87 -10.29 3.59
C LEU A 45 -16.48 -10.24 5.06
N GLY A 46 -15.33 -10.79 5.42
CA GLY A 46 -14.82 -10.77 6.80
C GLY A 46 -14.69 -9.35 7.35
N ASN A 47 -14.10 -8.43 6.57
CA ASN A 47 -13.94 -7.04 6.97
C ASN A 47 -15.26 -6.24 7.02
N THR A 48 -16.18 -6.53 6.10
CA THR A 48 -17.51 -5.89 6.08
C THR A 48 -18.40 -6.40 7.22
N ALA A 49 -18.26 -7.66 7.62
CA ALA A 49 -18.97 -8.23 8.77
C ALA A 49 -18.67 -7.47 10.07
N GLN A 50 -17.42 -7.02 10.25
CA GLN A 50 -16.94 -6.33 11.46
C GLN A 50 -17.41 -4.87 11.63
N GLY A 51 -18.13 -4.29 10.66
CA GLY A 51 -18.77 -2.98 10.90
C GLY A 51 -19.47 -2.31 9.72
N GLY A 52 -19.82 -3.04 8.66
CA GLY A 52 -20.73 -2.54 7.63
C GLY A 52 -22.20 -2.54 8.10
N THR A 53 -23.06 -1.84 7.37
CA THR A 53 -24.52 -1.93 7.58
C THR A 53 -25.05 -3.30 7.14
N ALA A 54 -26.27 -3.66 7.54
CA ALA A 54 -26.90 -4.91 7.10
C ALA A 54 -27.03 -4.97 5.57
N GLU A 55 -27.37 -3.84 4.94
CA GLU A 55 -27.50 -3.71 3.49
C GLU A 55 -26.14 -3.85 2.79
N ALA A 56 -25.08 -3.26 3.35
CA ALA A 56 -23.73 -3.40 2.80
C ALA A 56 -23.25 -4.85 2.89
N LYS A 57 -23.51 -5.53 4.01
CA LYS A 57 -23.20 -6.95 4.20
C LYS A 57 -23.93 -7.82 3.18
N GLN A 58 -25.23 -7.62 3.02
CA GLN A 58 -26.05 -8.39 2.09
C GLN A 58 -25.62 -8.16 0.63
N ARG A 59 -25.45 -6.89 0.22
CA ARG A 59 -24.98 -6.55 -1.14
C ARG A 59 -23.66 -7.23 -1.47
N LEU A 60 -22.69 -7.17 -0.56
CA LEU A 60 -21.39 -7.79 -0.78
C LEU A 60 -21.49 -9.31 -0.82
N ALA A 61 -22.29 -9.92 0.07
CA ALA A 61 -22.53 -11.36 0.07
C ALA A 61 -23.13 -11.84 -1.27
N ASP A 62 -24.07 -11.09 -1.83
CA ASP A 62 -24.69 -11.42 -3.11
C ASP A 62 -23.69 -11.32 -4.27
N LYS A 63 -22.87 -10.26 -4.30
CA LYS A 63 -21.81 -10.12 -5.30
C LYS A 63 -20.74 -11.20 -5.19
N VAL A 64 -20.32 -11.59 -3.98
CA VAL A 64 -19.32 -12.65 -3.78
C VAL A 64 -19.89 -14.02 -4.15
N ARG A 65 -21.19 -14.27 -3.90
CA ARG A 65 -21.88 -15.48 -4.38
C ARG A 65 -21.90 -15.53 -5.90
N GLN A 66 -22.34 -14.44 -6.54
CA GLN A 66 -22.30 -14.30 -8.00
C GLN A 66 -20.90 -14.51 -8.55
N LEU A 67 -19.87 -13.95 -7.90
CA LEU A 67 -18.47 -14.16 -8.28
C LEU A 67 -18.08 -15.64 -8.21
N GLY A 68 -18.46 -16.35 -7.15
CA GLY A 68 -18.22 -17.80 -7.03
C GLY A 68 -18.87 -18.62 -8.15
N GLU A 69 -20.08 -18.26 -8.55
CA GLU A 69 -20.80 -18.88 -9.66
C GLU A 69 -20.12 -18.61 -11.01
N VAL A 70 -19.86 -17.35 -11.35
CA VAL A 70 -19.27 -16.97 -12.67
C VAL A 70 -17.82 -17.38 -12.83
N THR A 71 -17.09 -17.52 -11.72
CA THR A 71 -15.72 -18.08 -11.70
C THR A 71 -15.70 -19.60 -11.72
N ARG A 72 -16.86 -20.27 -11.57
CA ARG A 72 -16.98 -21.73 -11.48
C ARG A 72 -16.07 -22.33 -10.40
N LEU A 73 -15.89 -21.62 -9.28
CA LEU A 73 -14.94 -21.99 -8.23
C LEU A 73 -15.13 -23.45 -7.77
N GLN A 74 -16.38 -23.87 -7.58
CA GLN A 74 -16.73 -25.22 -7.11
C GLN A 74 -16.34 -26.34 -8.10
N GLU A 75 -16.23 -26.02 -9.39
CA GLU A 75 -15.82 -26.95 -10.43
C GLU A 75 -14.28 -27.00 -10.55
N LEU A 76 -13.61 -25.86 -10.32
CA LEU A 76 -12.17 -25.70 -10.48
C LEU A 76 -11.36 -26.06 -9.23
N VAL A 77 -11.98 -26.02 -8.05
CA VAL A 77 -11.31 -26.21 -6.76
C VAL A 77 -12.01 -27.32 -5.97
N PRO A 78 -11.37 -28.51 -5.85
CA PRO A 78 -11.91 -29.61 -5.06
C PRO A 78 -12.22 -29.19 -3.62
N GLY A 79 -13.37 -29.64 -3.10
CA GLY A 79 -13.81 -29.36 -1.73
C GLY A 79 -14.37 -27.95 -1.49
N ALA A 80 -14.36 -27.06 -2.49
CA ALA A 80 -14.86 -25.69 -2.31
C ALA A 80 -16.37 -25.60 -2.01
N LYS A 81 -17.14 -26.64 -2.37
CA LYS A 81 -18.56 -26.74 -2.02
C LYS A 81 -18.78 -27.06 -0.54
N ASP A 82 -17.88 -27.82 0.06
CA ASP A 82 -18.03 -28.34 1.42
C ASP A 82 -17.38 -27.40 2.44
N ASP A 83 -16.18 -26.92 2.14
CA ASP A 83 -15.45 -25.94 2.94
C ASP A 83 -14.66 -25.00 2.03
N MET A 84 -15.29 -23.88 1.66
CA MET A 84 -14.67 -22.86 0.81
C MET A 84 -13.39 -22.29 1.43
N LEU A 85 -13.34 -22.10 2.74
CA LEU A 85 -12.16 -21.51 3.39
C LEU A 85 -10.98 -22.48 3.33
N ALA A 86 -11.20 -23.76 3.68
CA ALA A 86 -10.17 -24.79 3.56
C ALA A 86 -9.72 -24.98 2.10
N ALA A 87 -10.66 -25.00 1.15
CA ALA A 87 -10.36 -25.13 -0.28
C ALA A 87 -9.54 -23.95 -0.84
N LEU A 88 -9.68 -22.76 -0.24
CA LEU A 88 -8.86 -21.59 -0.55
C LEU A 88 -7.51 -21.58 0.20
N GLY A 89 -7.19 -22.63 0.96
CA GLY A 89 -5.93 -22.78 1.70
C GLY A 89 -5.96 -22.26 3.13
N GLY A 90 -7.15 -22.00 3.68
CA GLY A 90 -7.35 -21.53 5.04
C GLY A 90 -7.20 -20.01 5.21
N GLU A 91 -7.45 -19.53 6.44
CA GLU A 91 -7.44 -18.11 6.80
C GLU A 91 -6.11 -17.42 6.48
N LYS A 92 -5.00 -18.09 6.77
CA LYS A 92 -3.66 -17.58 6.50
C LYS A 92 -3.45 -17.33 5.00
N ALA A 93 -3.81 -18.29 4.15
CA ALA A 93 -3.62 -18.15 2.71
C ALA A 93 -4.55 -17.09 2.10
N VAL A 94 -5.78 -16.96 2.60
CA VAL A 94 -6.71 -15.88 2.21
C VAL A 94 -6.12 -14.52 2.58
N THR A 95 -5.67 -14.38 3.83
CA THR A 95 -5.13 -13.12 4.36
C THR A 95 -3.83 -12.74 3.67
N GLU A 96 -2.91 -13.67 3.44
CA GLU A 96 -1.60 -13.39 2.82
C GLU A 96 -1.70 -13.07 1.32
N ALA A 97 -2.67 -13.64 0.60
CA ALA A 97 -2.78 -13.44 -0.85
C ALA A 97 -3.17 -12.01 -1.24
N VAL A 98 -4.03 -11.37 -0.45
CA VAL A 98 -4.61 -10.06 -0.79
C VAL A 98 -4.44 -9.01 0.31
N GLN A 99 -4.21 -9.43 1.56
CA GLN A 99 -3.86 -8.57 2.71
C GLN A 99 -4.77 -7.35 2.83
N ALA A 100 -4.23 -6.23 3.32
CA ALA A 100 -4.90 -4.95 3.42
C ALA A 100 -5.12 -4.24 2.07
N VAL A 101 -4.82 -4.89 0.94
CA VAL A 101 -4.99 -4.32 -0.42
C VAL A 101 -6.12 -5.02 -1.21
N TRP A 102 -6.99 -5.77 -0.53
CA TRP A 102 -7.99 -6.66 -1.14
C TRP A 102 -9.03 -5.98 -2.03
N LEU A 103 -9.28 -4.68 -1.89
CA LEU A 103 -10.30 -4.00 -2.69
C LEU A 103 -9.90 -3.88 -4.17
N THR A 104 -8.59 -3.72 -4.45
CA THR A 104 -8.09 -3.67 -5.83
C THR A 104 -8.30 -4.98 -6.59
N PRO A 105 -7.79 -6.14 -6.13
CA PRO A 105 -8.01 -7.41 -6.81
C PRO A 105 -9.49 -7.78 -6.84
N LEU A 106 -10.28 -7.45 -5.81
CA LEU A 106 -11.73 -7.69 -5.82
C LEU A 106 -12.42 -6.91 -6.95
N ASN A 107 -12.15 -5.61 -7.08
CA ASN A 107 -12.76 -4.79 -8.12
C ASN A 107 -12.25 -5.14 -9.51
N GLN A 108 -11.01 -5.59 -9.66
CA GLN A 108 -10.51 -6.17 -10.91
C GLN A 108 -11.27 -7.44 -11.27
N CYS A 109 -11.51 -8.34 -10.30
CA CYS A 109 -12.32 -9.54 -10.50
C CYS A 109 -13.76 -9.19 -10.86
N PHE A 110 -14.39 -8.26 -10.14
CA PHE A 110 -15.75 -7.83 -10.49
C PHE A 110 -15.84 -7.26 -11.89
N ALA A 111 -14.91 -6.39 -12.29
CA ALA A 111 -14.86 -5.86 -13.65
C ALA A 111 -14.67 -6.97 -14.71
N ALA A 112 -13.76 -7.92 -14.47
CA ALA A 112 -13.49 -9.01 -15.40
C ALA A 112 -14.69 -9.95 -15.60
N TYR A 113 -15.60 -10.03 -14.62
CA TYR A 113 -16.79 -10.87 -14.66
C TYR A 113 -18.11 -10.10 -14.76
N ASP A 114 -18.05 -8.84 -15.20
CA ASP A 114 -19.23 -7.97 -15.43
C ASP A 114 -20.10 -7.77 -14.18
N ILE A 115 -19.47 -7.81 -12.99
CA ILE A 115 -20.08 -7.51 -11.69
C ILE A 115 -19.78 -6.05 -11.35
N ALA A 116 -20.75 -5.33 -10.80
CA ALA A 116 -20.54 -3.96 -10.36
C ALA A 116 -19.48 -3.89 -9.24
N ALA A 117 -18.47 -3.03 -9.42
CA ALA A 117 -17.41 -2.82 -8.43
C ALA A 117 -17.96 -2.41 -7.05
N GLU A 118 -17.20 -2.71 -5.99
CA GLU A 118 -17.45 -2.14 -4.67
C GLU A 118 -16.99 -0.68 -4.62
N PRO A 119 -17.70 0.17 -3.85
CA PRO A 119 -17.39 1.57 -3.73
C PRO A 119 -15.99 1.75 -3.12
N VAL A 120 -15.19 2.60 -3.78
CA VAL A 120 -13.88 2.99 -3.29
C VAL A 120 -14.06 4.17 -2.33
N PRO A 121 -13.59 4.09 -1.07
CA PRO A 121 -13.64 5.22 -0.16
C PRO A 121 -12.80 6.39 -0.71
N SER A 122 -13.13 7.61 -0.32
CA SER A 122 -12.30 8.77 -0.69
C SER A 122 -11.16 8.95 0.31
N LEU A 123 -10.01 9.43 -0.17
CA LEU A 123 -8.97 9.95 0.71
C LEU A 123 -9.53 11.09 1.59
N PRO A 124 -9.07 11.23 2.85
CA PRO A 124 -9.50 12.35 3.69
C PRO A 124 -9.29 13.70 3.02
N ALA A 125 -10.19 14.64 3.29
CA ALA A 125 -10.08 16.01 2.77
C ALA A 125 -9.09 16.86 3.56
N ALA A 126 -9.01 16.66 4.88
CA ALA A 126 -8.12 17.40 5.76
C ALA A 126 -6.65 17.10 5.40
N PRO A 127 -5.79 18.12 5.13
CA PRO A 127 -4.42 17.90 4.65
C PRO A 127 -3.56 17.01 5.55
N TYR A 128 -3.66 17.18 6.88
CA TYR A 128 -2.92 16.39 7.84
C TYR A 128 -3.35 14.92 7.81
N GLU A 129 -4.65 14.65 7.91
CA GLU A 129 -5.20 13.29 7.87
C GLU A 129 -4.95 12.61 6.51
N ARG A 130 -5.02 13.38 5.42
CA ARG A 130 -4.67 12.89 4.08
C ARG A 130 -3.21 12.44 4.05
N ALA A 131 -2.28 13.27 4.53
CA ALA A 131 -0.86 12.95 4.51
C ALA A 131 -0.52 11.74 5.40
N THR A 132 -1.11 11.63 6.60
CA THR A 132 -0.90 10.45 7.46
C THR A 132 -1.56 9.19 6.89
N THR A 133 -2.71 9.32 6.22
CA THR A 133 -3.33 8.22 5.47
C THR A 133 -2.47 7.80 4.27
N CYS A 134 -1.86 8.76 3.56
CA CYS A 134 -0.92 8.48 2.49
C CYS A 134 0.31 7.73 3.01
N ALA A 135 0.85 8.13 4.16
CA ALA A 135 1.95 7.42 4.81
C ALA A 135 1.57 5.95 5.10
N ALA A 136 0.42 5.73 5.74
CA ALA A 136 -0.08 4.39 6.04
C ALA A 136 -0.31 3.55 4.76
N ALA A 137 -0.93 4.14 3.75
CA ALA A 137 -1.28 3.47 2.51
C ALA A 137 -0.05 2.99 1.74
N VAL A 138 0.97 3.85 1.55
CA VAL A 138 2.18 3.45 0.84
C VAL A 138 2.98 2.38 1.58
N ALA A 139 2.94 2.37 2.91
CA ALA A 139 3.64 1.37 3.71
C ALA A 139 2.98 0.00 3.64
N ILE A 140 1.65 -0.04 3.72
CA ILE A 140 0.87 -1.26 3.51
C ILE A 140 1.10 -1.78 2.09
N ASP A 141 1.07 -0.88 1.10
CA ASP A 141 1.29 -1.21 -0.30
C ASP A 141 2.70 -1.78 -0.56
N ALA A 142 3.72 -1.25 0.13
CA ALA A 142 5.09 -1.75 0.06
C ALA A 142 5.28 -3.14 0.72
N ALA A 143 4.40 -3.52 1.66
CA ALA A 143 4.41 -4.83 2.31
C ALA A 143 3.64 -5.91 1.52
N ARG A 144 3.05 -5.57 0.37
CA ARG A 144 2.21 -6.46 -0.43
C ARG A 144 2.85 -7.83 -0.66
N GLY A 145 2.07 -8.87 -0.40
CA GLY A 145 2.48 -10.26 -0.59
C GLY A 145 3.43 -10.78 0.50
N LYS A 146 3.65 -10.02 1.57
CA LYS A 146 4.45 -10.42 2.74
C LYS A 146 3.65 -10.24 4.02
N ALA A 147 3.78 -11.15 4.99
CA ALA A 147 3.13 -10.98 6.28
C ALA A 147 3.48 -9.61 6.89
N ILE A 148 2.48 -8.91 7.43
CA ILE A 148 2.67 -7.62 8.10
C ILE A 148 3.07 -7.88 9.56
N ASP A 149 4.10 -7.19 10.03
CA ASP A 149 4.55 -7.18 11.42
C ASP A 149 3.63 -6.28 12.27
N PRO A 150 2.81 -6.86 13.18
CA PRO A 150 1.91 -6.09 14.04
C PRO A 150 2.65 -5.27 15.10
N GLY A 151 3.94 -5.54 15.36
CA GLY A 151 4.79 -4.77 16.26
C GLY A 151 5.39 -3.51 15.63
N SER A 152 5.15 -3.27 14.34
CA SER A 152 5.72 -2.11 13.65
C SER A 152 5.04 -0.81 14.12
N ALA A 153 5.76 -0.05 14.95
CA ALA A 153 5.21 1.10 15.66
C ALA A 153 5.17 2.40 14.84
N VAL A 154 5.71 2.44 13.62
CA VAL A 154 5.59 3.57 12.68
C VAL A 154 5.81 3.13 11.23
N VAL A 155 5.59 4.07 10.32
CA VAL A 155 5.70 3.91 8.87
C VAL A 155 7.17 3.92 8.42
N TYR A 156 7.83 2.77 8.51
CA TYR A 156 9.29 2.65 8.33
C TYR A 156 9.77 2.42 6.88
N ASP A 157 8.90 2.51 5.88
CA ASP A 157 9.36 2.53 4.48
C ASP A 157 9.73 3.97 4.04
N PRO A 158 10.57 4.15 3.01
CA PRO A 158 11.02 5.48 2.60
C PRO A 158 9.94 6.46 2.15
N GLN A 159 8.84 5.98 1.56
CA GLN A 159 7.74 6.83 1.09
C GLN A 159 6.83 7.21 2.26
N GLY A 160 6.53 6.22 3.11
CA GLY A 160 5.74 6.41 4.32
C GLY A 160 6.36 7.40 5.29
N PHE A 161 7.68 7.29 5.51
CA PHE A 161 8.44 8.25 6.31
C PHE A 161 8.32 9.68 5.75
N TYR A 162 8.46 9.84 4.42
CA TYR A 162 8.30 11.14 3.76
C TYR A 162 6.92 11.75 4.05
N PHE A 163 5.84 11.00 3.84
CA PHE A 163 4.49 11.52 4.06
C PHE A 163 4.23 11.88 5.53
N ALA A 164 4.72 11.09 6.49
CA ALA A 164 4.60 11.40 7.91
C ALA A 164 5.36 12.68 8.28
N TRP A 165 6.59 12.85 7.78
CA TRP A 165 7.41 14.04 8.04
C TRP A 165 6.89 15.29 7.33
N LYS A 166 6.33 15.14 6.13
CA LYS A 166 5.59 16.18 5.44
C LYS A 166 4.35 16.61 6.23
N ALA A 167 3.55 15.66 6.74
CA ALA A 167 2.39 15.97 7.58
C ALA A 167 2.78 16.75 8.84
N ALA A 168 3.87 16.34 9.50
CA ALA A 168 4.42 17.03 10.65
C ALA A 168 4.86 18.47 10.31
N HIS A 169 5.56 18.65 9.19
CA HIS A 169 5.96 19.98 8.71
C HIS A 169 4.76 20.88 8.41
N ASP A 170 3.84 20.41 7.58
CA ASP A 170 2.68 21.19 7.11
C ASP A 170 1.76 21.58 8.28
N ALA A 171 1.58 20.69 9.26
CA ALA A 171 0.75 20.95 10.44
C ALA A 171 1.50 21.58 11.62
N ARG A 172 2.82 21.81 11.51
CA ARG A 172 3.70 22.28 12.60
C ARG A 172 3.58 21.42 13.86
N LYS A 173 3.55 20.10 13.68
CA LYS A 173 3.46 19.10 14.76
C LYS A 173 4.77 18.33 14.92
N PRO A 174 5.02 17.73 16.10
CA PRO A 174 6.11 16.76 16.26
C PRO A 174 6.00 15.62 15.23
N PRO A 175 7.13 15.17 14.62
CA PRO A 175 7.11 14.04 13.70
C PRO A 175 6.54 12.74 14.30
N LEU A 176 6.73 12.53 15.60
CA LEU A 176 6.18 11.37 16.31
C LEU A 176 4.64 11.35 16.28
N ASP A 177 3.98 12.50 16.42
CA ASP A 177 2.51 12.60 16.37
C ASP A 177 1.98 12.22 14.99
N ALA A 178 2.67 12.65 13.92
CA ALA A 178 2.30 12.30 12.55
C ALA A 178 2.53 10.80 12.27
N ALA A 179 3.61 10.24 12.80
CA ALA A 179 3.89 8.81 12.67
C ALA A 179 2.84 7.95 13.40
N ASN A 180 2.47 8.33 14.63
CA ASN A 180 1.40 7.66 15.39
C ASN A 180 0.06 7.78 14.67
N ALA A 181 -0.29 8.97 14.16
CA ALA A 181 -1.51 9.18 13.40
C ALA A 181 -1.55 8.33 12.11
N ALA A 182 -0.40 8.07 11.47
CA ALA A 182 -0.32 7.18 10.33
C ALA A 182 -0.51 5.70 10.73
N VAL A 183 0.01 5.26 11.87
CA VAL A 183 -0.30 3.92 12.41
C VAL A 183 -1.79 3.76 12.67
N ASP A 184 -2.44 4.77 13.27
CA ASP A 184 -3.88 4.73 13.48
C ASP A 184 -4.67 4.70 12.16
N ALA A 185 -4.18 5.38 11.12
CA ALA A 185 -4.77 5.33 9.78
C ALA A 185 -4.63 3.95 9.10
N MET A 186 -3.72 3.07 9.54
CA MET A 186 -3.64 1.70 9.01
C MET A 186 -4.90 0.88 9.31
N LYS A 187 -5.50 1.04 10.50
CA LYS A 187 -6.69 0.27 10.91
C LYS A 187 -7.85 0.40 9.92
N PRO A 188 -8.34 1.62 9.58
CA PRO A 188 -9.40 1.74 8.58
C PRO A 188 -8.96 1.30 7.18
N LEU A 189 -7.68 1.43 6.81
CA LEU A 189 -7.16 0.99 5.51
C LEU A 189 -7.15 -0.53 5.34
N VAL A 190 -6.71 -1.26 6.37
CA VAL A 190 -6.79 -2.72 6.42
C VAL A 190 -8.24 -3.15 6.30
N ARG A 191 -9.12 -2.48 7.04
CA ARG A 191 -10.55 -2.78 7.06
C ARG A 191 -11.26 -2.50 5.73
N ASN A 192 -10.92 -1.43 5.03
CA ASN A 192 -11.58 -1.08 3.77
C ASN A 192 -10.85 -1.62 2.52
N GLY A 193 -9.66 -2.19 2.67
CA GLY A 193 -8.87 -2.78 1.59
C GLY A 193 -8.30 -1.79 0.58
N ALA A 194 -8.43 -0.48 0.82
CA ALA A 194 -8.15 0.56 -0.16
C ALA A 194 -6.69 1.03 -0.18
N ALA A 195 -5.80 0.41 0.61
CA ALA A 195 -4.43 0.86 0.76
C ALA A 195 -3.67 0.99 -0.57
N GLN A 196 -3.80 0.03 -1.49
CA GLN A 196 -3.15 0.11 -2.81
C GLN A 196 -3.69 1.27 -3.65
N ILE A 197 -5.02 1.49 -3.64
CA ILE A 197 -5.67 2.57 -4.39
C ILE A 197 -5.19 3.92 -3.86
N PHE A 198 -5.15 4.06 -2.53
CA PHE A 198 -4.68 5.29 -1.88
C PHE A 198 -3.20 5.50 -2.10
N ALA A 199 -2.37 4.47 -2.00
CA ALA A 199 -0.94 4.56 -2.28
C ALA A 199 -0.68 5.07 -3.71
N ALA A 200 -1.42 4.54 -4.69
CA ALA A 200 -1.34 5.00 -6.08
C ALA A 200 -1.77 6.47 -6.24
N ALA A 201 -2.89 6.86 -5.61
CA ALA A 201 -3.37 8.24 -5.62
C ALA A 201 -2.36 9.21 -4.97
N CYS A 202 -1.84 8.86 -3.79
CA CYS A 202 -0.87 9.67 -3.06
C CYS A 202 0.44 9.86 -3.84
N ARG A 203 0.96 8.80 -4.48
CA ARG A 203 2.15 8.90 -5.34
C ARG A 203 1.91 9.76 -6.59
N LYS A 204 0.68 9.77 -7.11
CA LYS A 204 0.29 10.61 -8.25
C LYS A 204 0.14 12.08 -7.85
N GLU A 205 -0.44 12.35 -6.68
CA GLU A 205 -0.62 13.69 -6.14
C GLU A 205 0.70 14.32 -5.69
N ASP A 206 1.65 13.52 -5.21
CA ASP A 206 2.95 13.98 -4.72
C ASP A 206 4.11 13.13 -5.25
N ALA A 207 4.66 13.57 -6.39
CA ALA A 207 5.77 12.89 -7.07
C ALA A 207 7.05 12.83 -6.22
N LYS A 208 7.21 13.64 -5.17
CA LYS A 208 8.39 13.59 -4.30
C LYS A 208 8.42 12.32 -3.46
N ALA A 209 7.28 11.66 -3.24
CA ALA A 209 7.23 10.38 -2.56
C ALA A 209 7.96 9.28 -3.35
N THR A 210 7.95 9.35 -4.68
CA THR A 210 8.61 8.36 -5.55
C THR A 210 9.97 8.81 -6.05
N THR A 211 10.15 10.12 -6.22
CA THR A 211 11.38 10.72 -6.75
C THR A 211 11.98 11.65 -5.70
N ALA A 212 13.13 11.26 -5.15
CA ALA A 212 13.87 12.17 -4.30
C ALA A 212 14.44 13.33 -5.12
N MET A 213 14.47 14.51 -4.51
CA MET A 213 15.25 15.65 -4.95
C MET A 213 16.44 15.78 -4.01
N PRO A 214 17.62 15.20 -4.33
CA PRO A 214 18.75 15.21 -3.41
C PRO A 214 19.12 16.64 -3.01
N ARG A 215 19.22 16.87 -1.71
CA ARG A 215 19.69 18.14 -1.14
C ARG A 215 20.93 17.86 -0.29
N PRO A 216 21.87 18.81 -0.18
CA PRO A 216 22.93 18.70 0.81
C PRO A 216 22.31 18.76 2.21
N LEU A 217 22.80 17.92 3.13
CA LEU A 217 22.40 18.00 4.53
C LEU A 217 22.69 19.40 5.10
N PRO A 218 21.88 19.91 6.04
CA PRO A 218 22.15 21.17 6.71
C PRO A 218 23.55 21.20 7.33
N ALA A 219 24.20 22.37 7.29
CA ALA A 219 25.53 22.55 7.87
C ALA A 219 25.54 22.45 9.40
N ASP A 220 24.41 22.83 10.04
CA ASP A 220 24.20 22.68 11.48
C ASP A 220 24.30 21.20 11.88
N PRO A 221 25.27 20.83 12.75
CA PRO A 221 25.51 19.43 13.10
C PRO A 221 24.40 18.82 13.95
N VAL A 222 23.65 19.62 14.72
CA VAL A 222 22.51 19.16 15.51
C VAL A 222 21.34 18.85 14.57
N VAL A 223 21.03 19.77 13.64
CA VAL A 223 19.94 19.54 12.66
C VAL A 223 20.26 18.37 11.75
N ALA A 224 21.48 18.29 11.21
CA ALA A 224 21.91 17.15 10.40
C ALA A 224 21.87 15.84 11.19
N GLY A 225 22.31 15.87 12.45
CA GLY A 225 22.26 14.71 13.34
C GLY A 225 20.82 14.24 13.60
N VAL A 226 19.87 15.15 13.86
CA VAL A 226 18.44 14.81 14.05
C VAL A 226 17.81 14.24 12.78
N ILE A 227 18.09 14.82 11.61
CA ILE A 227 17.65 14.28 10.32
C ILE A 227 18.14 12.84 10.16
N CYS A 228 19.44 12.62 10.40
CA CYS A 228 20.08 11.34 10.15
C CYS A 228 19.71 10.28 11.19
N SER A 229 19.61 10.63 12.47
CA SER A 229 19.22 9.70 13.53
C SER A 229 17.77 9.25 13.33
N SER A 230 16.88 10.17 13.00
CA SER A 230 15.46 9.87 12.76
C SER A 230 15.27 9.03 11.50
N THR A 231 15.91 9.43 10.40
CA THR A 231 15.77 8.73 9.11
C THR A 231 16.39 7.34 9.15
N LEU A 232 17.65 7.20 9.58
CA LEU A 232 18.32 5.90 9.62
C LEU A 232 17.73 5.01 10.72
N GLY A 233 17.39 5.60 11.88
CA GLY A 233 16.71 4.90 12.97
C GLY A 233 15.34 4.37 12.55
N ALA A 234 14.65 5.06 11.66
CA ALA A 234 13.42 4.59 11.06
C ALA A 234 13.66 3.49 10.02
N LEU A 235 14.44 3.78 8.98
CA LEU A 235 14.59 2.88 7.84
C LEU A 235 15.34 1.57 8.17
N ARG A 236 16.04 1.47 9.31
CA ARG A 236 16.63 0.20 9.76
C ARG A 236 15.60 -0.90 9.99
N HIS A 237 14.32 -0.56 10.15
CA HIS A 237 13.24 -1.54 10.29
C HIS A 237 12.73 -2.03 8.93
N GLY A 238 13.05 -1.32 7.84
CA GLY A 238 12.78 -1.75 6.46
C GLY A 238 11.32 -1.69 6.00
N GLY A 239 10.39 -1.31 6.87
CA GLY A 239 8.96 -1.20 6.57
C GLY A 239 8.09 -2.08 7.47
N LEU A 240 6.92 -2.49 6.96
CA LEU A 240 5.93 -3.25 7.72
C LEU A 240 6.00 -4.75 7.53
N ALA A 241 6.77 -5.26 6.56
CA ALA A 241 6.82 -6.69 6.29
C ALA A 241 7.67 -7.43 7.33
N VAL A 242 7.26 -8.65 7.72
CA VAL A 242 8.10 -9.56 8.51
C VAL A 242 9.44 -9.78 7.81
N GLY A 243 10.53 -9.62 8.56
CA GLY A 243 11.90 -9.73 8.04
C GLY A 243 12.39 -8.51 7.23
N ALA A 244 11.64 -7.41 7.18
CA ALA A 244 12.08 -6.21 6.46
C ALA A 244 13.39 -5.60 7.02
N GLY A 245 13.62 -5.76 8.33
CA GLY A 245 14.86 -5.37 9.01
C GLY A 245 16.07 -6.24 8.65
N ASP A 246 15.87 -7.40 8.02
CA ASP A 246 16.94 -8.34 7.66
C ASP A 246 17.55 -8.05 6.29
N THR A 247 17.15 -6.96 5.63
CA THR A 247 17.72 -6.55 4.35
C THR A 247 19.11 -5.95 4.53
N ALA A 248 19.95 -6.04 3.49
CA ALA A 248 21.27 -5.40 3.51
C ALA A 248 21.19 -3.87 3.71
N ALA A 249 20.17 -3.24 3.11
CA ALA A 249 19.90 -1.82 3.29
C ALA A 249 19.55 -1.48 4.74
N ALA A 250 18.62 -2.23 5.35
CA ALA A 250 18.24 -2.05 6.76
C ALA A 250 19.43 -2.18 7.72
N ARG A 251 20.30 -3.19 7.51
CA ARG A 251 21.55 -3.33 8.29
C ARG A 251 22.51 -2.15 8.11
N SER A 252 22.65 -1.66 6.88
CA SER A 252 23.45 -0.46 6.59
C SER A 252 22.91 0.77 7.34
N TYR A 253 21.59 0.96 7.34
CA TYR A 253 20.93 2.02 8.09
C TYR A 253 21.08 1.87 9.61
N ALA A 254 21.00 0.65 10.15
CA ALA A 254 21.25 0.38 11.56
C ALA A 254 22.66 0.79 11.98
N ALA A 255 23.68 0.40 11.20
CA ALA A 255 25.07 0.78 11.45
C ALA A 255 25.27 2.30 11.35
N GLY A 256 24.67 2.95 10.34
CA GLY A 256 24.68 4.39 10.20
C GLY A 256 24.03 5.12 11.39
N ALA A 257 22.88 4.65 11.87
CA ALA A 257 22.18 5.21 13.01
C ALA A 257 23.05 5.17 14.29
N GLN A 258 23.79 4.08 14.52
CA GLN A 258 24.74 3.98 15.63
C GLN A 258 25.86 5.02 15.52
N ARG A 259 26.44 5.22 14.32
CA ARG A 259 27.47 6.23 14.09
C ARG A 259 26.96 7.65 14.36
N VAL A 260 25.75 7.96 13.92
CA VAL A 260 25.11 9.26 14.19
C VAL A 260 24.88 9.46 15.68
N ALA A 261 24.41 8.43 16.40
CA ALA A 261 24.21 8.50 17.85
C ALA A 261 25.52 8.81 18.60
N VAL A 262 26.64 8.18 18.21
CA VAL A 262 27.97 8.48 18.76
C VAL A 262 28.38 9.93 18.45
N ALA A 263 28.16 10.39 17.21
CA ALA A 263 28.50 11.76 16.82
C ALA A 263 27.70 12.81 17.59
N LEU A 264 26.39 12.61 17.76
CA LEU A 264 25.52 13.47 18.58
C LEU A 264 25.92 13.45 20.06
N GLY A 265 26.26 12.28 20.61
CA GLY A 265 26.72 12.16 22.00
C GLY A 265 27.99 12.96 22.30
N ARG A 266 28.89 13.13 21.32
CA ARG A 266 30.11 13.94 21.45
C ARG A 266 29.86 15.44 21.47
N LEU A 267 28.72 15.89 20.96
CA LEU A 267 28.35 17.30 20.90
C LEU A 267 27.71 17.80 22.21
N SER A 268 27.45 16.92 23.17
CA SER A 268 26.79 17.25 24.45
C SER A 268 25.52 18.08 24.27
N VAL A 269 24.73 17.75 23.25
CA VAL A 269 23.51 18.49 22.89
C VAL A 269 22.43 18.24 23.94
N ASP A 270 21.84 19.31 24.48
CA ASP A 270 20.70 19.18 25.38
C ASP A 270 19.41 18.81 24.64
N ALA A 271 18.41 18.34 25.40
CA ALA A 271 17.14 17.92 24.84
C ALA A 271 16.37 19.06 24.16
N ALA A 272 16.53 20.31 24.60
CA ALA A 272 15.83 21.45 24.04
C ALA A 272 16.35 21.80 22.63
N ALA A 273 17.66 21.73 22.42
CA ALA A 273 18.29 21.90 21.12
C ALA A 273 17.89 20.78 20.14
N VAL A 274 17.80 19.53 20.62
CA VAL A 274 17.26 18.41 19.82
C VAL A 274 15.80 18.68 19.43
N THR A 275 14.97 19.13 20.37
CA THR A 275 13.57 19.45 20.10
C THR A 275 13.42 20.58 19.08
N ALA A 276 14.21 21.64 19.22
CA ALA A 276 14.21 22.77 18.29
C ALA A 276 14.63 22.34 16.86
N ALA A 277 15.53 21.37 16.74
CA ALA A 277 16.02 20.84 15.47
C ALA A 277 14.98 20.01 14.70
N TYR A 278 13.89 19.52 15.31
CA TYR A 278 12.85 18.78 14.58
C TYR A 278 12.12 19.62 13.53
N THR A 279 11.90 20.92 13.79
CA THR A 279 11.23 21.81 12.83
C THR A 279 12.02 21.96 11.52
N PRO A 280 13.31 22.37 11.54
CA PRO A 280 14.11 22.43 10.31
C PRO A 280 14.36 21.03 9.71
N ALA A 281 14.41 19.97 10.53
CA ALA A 281 14.53 18.60 10.02
C ALA A 281 13.28 18.15 9.23
N ALA A 282 12.08 18.44 9.74
CA ALA A 282 10.81 18.18 9.04
C ALA A 282 10.73 18.93 7.71
N ALA A 283 11.11 20.21 7.71
CA ALA A 283 11.19 21.02 6.49
C ALA A 283 12.18 20.43 5.47
N TYR A 284 13.32 19.92 5.93
CA TYR A 284 14.32 19.31 5.06
C TYR A 284 13.78 18.04 4.39
N VAL A 285 13.17 17.13 5.15
CA VAL A 285 12.60 15.87 4.62
C VAL A 285 11.45 16.18 3.66
N ALA A 286 10.52 17.06 4.05
CA ALA A 286 9.40 17.48 3.20
C ALA A 286 9.88 18.09 1.86
N ALA A 287 11.01 18.80 1.87
CA ALA A 287 11.57 19.36 0.65
C ALA A 287 12.33 18.33 -0.20
N THR A 288 13.00 17.35 0.43
CA THR A 288 13.81 16.33 -0.24
C THR A 288 12.98 15.24 -0.88
N GLY A 289 11.84 14.86 -0.28
CA GLY A 289 11.01 13.76 -0.79
C GLY A 289 11.38 12.43 -0.15
N ASN A 290 11.35 11.37 -0.95
CA ASN A 290 11.63 9.99 -0.57
C ASN A 290 12.86 9.87 0.36
N ALA A 291 12.66 9.23 1.51
CA ALA A 291 13.64 9.20 2.59
C ALA A 291 14.90 8.38 2.28
N ALA A 292 14.91 7.55 1.22
CA ALA A 292 16.09 6.78 0.82
C ALA A 292 17.25 7.71 0.46
N ALA A 293 16.99 8.81 -0.26
CA ALA A 293 18.04 9.79 -0.59
C ALA A 293 18.56 10.54 0.64
N VAL A 294 17.70 10.79 1.64
CA VAL A 294 18.10 11.36 2.92
C VAL A 294 19.03 10.39 3.65
N ALA A 295 18.67 9.11 3.70
CA ALA A 295 19.50 8.06 4.30
C ALA A 295 20.87 7.93 3.63
N ASP A 296 20.92 7.96 2.29
CA ASP A 296 22.17 7.91 1.53
C ASP A 296 23.07 9.12 1.82
N ALA A 297 22.49 10.32 1.92
CA ALA A 297 23.23 11.52 2.31
C ALA A 297 23.78 11.40 3.73
N CYS A 298 23.02 10.81 4.65
CA CYS A 298 23.44 10.57 6.03
C CYS A 298 24.59 9.56 6.11
N LEU A 299 24.53 8.46 5.37
CA LEU A 299 25.60 7.46 5.32
C LEU A 299 26.91 8.05 4.79
N LYS A 300 26.84 8.98 3.82
CA LYS A 300 28.01 9.71 3.31
C LYS A 300 28.58 10.70 4.31
N ARG A 301 27.74 11.39 5.08
CA ARG A 301 28.16 12.38 6.08
C ARG A 301 28.82 11.75 7.29
N PHE A 302 28.36 10.56 7.67
CA PHE A 302 28.87 9.79 8.81
C PHE A 302 29.44 8.45 8.32
N PRO A 303 30.58 8.48 7.59
CA PRO A 303 31.22 7.26 7.11
C PRO A 303 31.73 6.42 8.29
N GLY A 304 31.80 5.11 8.07
CA GLY A 304 32.38 4.16 9.02
C GLY A 304 33.91 4.17 8.97
#